data_AF-A0A8H7EBA3-F1
#
_entry.id   AF-A0A8H7EBA3-F1
#
_cell.length_a   1.000
_cell.length_b   1.000
_cell.length_c   1.000
_cell.angle_alpha   90.00
_cell.angle_beta   90.00
_cell.angle_gamma   90.00
#
_symmetry.space_group_name_H-M   'P 1'
#
loop_
_entity.id
_entity.type
_entity.pdbx_description
1 polymer ?
#
loop_
_entity_poly.entity_id
_entity_poly.type
_entity_poly.pdbx_seq_one_letter_code
_entity_poly.pdbx_strand_id
1 'polypeptide(L)'
;MAAVGVICCVGGPALMYYVTPSEGELFNRFSPELQASNLANRARRQRDYEDFLGKLKEYSKSDKPIWEAAADAQRKEREELIRRTGVEEAEKERRREELRREAVGR
;
A
#
# COMPACT_ATOMS: atom_id res chain seq x y z
N MET A 1 -10.76 22.99 -40.35
CA MET A 1 -10.44 21.64 -39.82
C MET A 1 -8.99 21.51 -39.38
N ALA A 2 -7.99 21.79 -40.24
CA ALA A 2 -6.56 21.65 -39.86
C ALA A 2 -6.13 22.51 -38.65
N ALA A 3 -6.57 23.79 -38.59
CA ALA A 3 -6.24 24.68 -37.46
C ALA A 3 -6.82 24.19 -36.12
N VAL A 4 -8.05 23.66 -36.13
CA VAL A 4 -8.68 23.07 -34.94
C VAL A 4 -7.92 21.82 -34.49
N GLY A 5 -7.50 20.96 -35.42
CA GLY A 5 -6.68 19.80 -35.11
C GLY A 5 -5.34 20.16 -34.46
N VAL A 6 -4.66 21.20 -34.96
CA VAL A 6 -3.39 21.69 -34.35
C VAL A 6 -3.62 22.25 -32.95
N ILE A 7 -4.69 23.02 -32.74
CA ILE A 7 -5.04 23.56 -31.40
C ILE A 7 -5.34 22.41 -30.42
N CYS A 8 -6.05 21.36 -30.82
CA CYS A 8 -6.32 20.23 -29.94
C CYS A 8 -5.04 19.41 -29.66
N CYS A 9 -4.23 19.12 -30.68
CA CYS A 9 -3.04 18.28 -30.54
C CYS A 9 -1.88 18.98 -29.81
N VAL A 10 -1.73 20.30 -29.96
CA VAL A 10 -0.64 21.07 -29.35
C VAL A 10 -1.12 21.83 -28.13
N GLY A 11 -2.30 22.45 -28.21
CA GLY A 11 -2.86 23.24 -27.13
C GLY A 11 -3.23 22.41 -25.90
N GLY A 12 -3.66 21.15 -26.08
CA GLY A 12 -3.92 20.24 -24.96
C GLY A 12 -2.67 19.97 -24.13
N PRO A 13 -1.58 19.42 -24.71
CA PRO A 13 -0.31 19.24 -24.01
C PRO A 13 0.28 20.55 -23.47
N ALA A 14 0.22 21.64 -24.24
CA ALA A 14 0.75 22.93 -23.81
C ALA A 14 0.01 23.48 -22.58
N LEU A 15 -1.32 23.37 -22.55
CA LEU A 15 -2.11 23.74 -21.38
C LEU A 15 -1.77 22.87 -20.17
N MET A 16 -1.60 21.56 -20.37
CA MET A 16 -1.21 20.63 -19.31
C MET A 16 0.14 21.03 -18.69
N TYR A 17 1.15 21.30 -19.51
CA TYR A 17 2.46 21.75 -19.02
C TYR A 17 2.38 23.11 -18.31
N TYR A 18 1.47 24.00 -18.73
CA TYR A 18 1.30 25.30 -18.09
C TYR A 18 0.65 25.22 -16.70
N VAL A 19 -0.32 24.32 -16.50
CA VAL A 19 -1.04 24.20 -15.22
C VAL A 19 -0.40 23.23 -14.24
N THR A 20 0.36 22.26 -14.75
CA THR A 20 1.05 21.28 -13.91
C THR A 20 2.20 21.95 -13.18
N PRO A 21 2.21 21.95 -11.83
CA PRO A 21 3.29 22.55 -11.06
C PRO A 21 4.61 21.85 -11.34
N SER A 22 5.71 22.60 -11.25
CA SER A 22 7.06 22.08 -11.45
C SER A 22 7.49 21.14 -10.31
N GLU A 23 8.51 20.32 -10.55
CA GLU A 23 9.01 19.37 -9.54
C GLU A 23 9.38 20.08 -8.24
N GLY A 24 8.78 19.66 -7.12
CA GLY A 24 9.03 20.24 -5.80
C GLY A 24 8.26 21.53 -5.48
N GLU A 25 7.61 22.17 -6.45
CA GLU A 25 6.82 23.38 -6.21
C GLU A 25 5.64 23.12 -5.28
N LEU A 26 4.96 21.98 -5.45
CA LEU A 26 3.87 21.56 -4.57
C LEU A 26 4.35 21.32 -3.13
N PHE A 27 5.56 20.76 -2.97
CA PHE A 27 6.15 20.50 -1.66
C PHE A 27 6.46 21.79 -0.91
N ASN A 28 6.97 22.81 -1.61
CA ASN A 28 7.27 24.12 -1.03
C ASN A 28 6.02 24.89 -0.60
N ARG A 29 4.86 24.60 -1.20
CA ARG A 29 3.56 25.19 -0.83
C ARG A 29 2.92 24.52 0.40
N PHE A 30 3.43 23.38 0.85
CA PHE A 30 2.89 22.69 2.03
C PHE A 30 3.25 23.41 3.34
N SER A 31 2.43 23.22 4.37
CA SER A 31 2.76 23.65 5.73
C SER A 31 4.03 22.92 6.24
N PRO A 32 4.80 23.51 7.16
CA PRO A 32 6.06 22.92 7.65
C PRO A 32 5.86 21.53 8.28
N GLU A 33 4.72 21.30 8.94
CA GLU A 33 4.35 19.99 9.47
C GLU A 33 4.17 18.93 8.36
N LEU A 34 3.47 19.28 7.28
CA LEU A 34 3.25 18.39 6.15
C LEU A 34 4.54 18.10 5.39
N GLN A 35 5.45 19.07 5.30
CA GLN A 35 6.78 18.87 4.71
C GLN A 35 7.57 17.85 5.52
N ALA A 36 7.63 18.00 6.85
CA ALA A 36 8.31 17.08 7.74
C ALA A 36 7.72 15.66 7.68
N SER A 37 6.40 15.54 7.69
CA SER A 37 5.70 14.26 7.56
C SER A 37 5.96 13.59 6.21
N ASN A 38 5.98 14.35 5.10
CA ASN A 38 6.27 13.83 3.77
C ASN A 38 7.70 13.29 3.65
N LEU A 39 8.66 13.96 4.27
CA LEU A 39 10.06 13.55 4.32
C LEU A 39 10.23 12.28 5.17
N ALA A 40 9.66 12.26 6.37
CA ALA A 40 9.69 11.11 7.26
C ALA A 40 9.07 9.86 6.62
N ASN A 41 7.94 10.03 5.92
CA ASN A 41 7.21 8.93 5.30
C ASN A 41 7.71 8.57 3.89
N ARG A 42 8.75 9.22 3.35
CA ARG A 42 9.24 8.98 1.98
C ARG A 42 9.66 7.53 1.77
N ALA A 43 10.47 6.99 2.67
CA ALA A 43 10.94 5.60 2.59
C ALA A 43 9.79 4.60 2.73
N ARG A 44 8.81 4.89 3.59
CA ARG A 44 7.61 4.06 3.74
C ARG A 44 6.80 4.05 2.44
N ARG A 45 6.50 5.22 1.86
CA ARG A 45 5.77 5.33 0.59
C ARG A 45 6.46 4.59 -0.55
N GLN A 46 7.78 4.64 -0.62
CA GLN A 46 8.53 3.91 -1.65
C GLN A 46 8.35 2.39 -1.51
N ARG A 47 8.44 1.87 -0.28
CA ARG A 47 8.20 0.46 0.01
C ARG A 47 6.75 0.06 -0.29
N ASP A 48 5.78 0.83 0.21
CA ASP A 48 4.35 0.58 -0.03
C ASP A 48 4.03 0.55 -1.53
N TYR A 49 4.68 1.41 -2.32
CA TYR A 49 4.54 1.46 -3.76
C TYR A 49 5.14 0.24 -4.47
N GLU A 50 6.34 -0.18 -4.07
CA GLU A 50 6.98 -1.40 -4.59
C GLU A 50 6.16 -2.66 -4.26
N ASP A 51 5.66 -2.76 -3.03
CA ASP A 51 4.79 -3.85 -2.58
C ASP A 51 3.47 -3.85 -3.38
N PHE A 52 2.88 -2.67 -3.60
CA PHE A 52 1.68 -2.53 -4.42
C PHE A 52 1.92 -2.99 -5.86
N LEU A 53 3.02 -2.58 -6.49
CA LEU A 53 3.38 -3.05 -7.83
C LEU A 53 3.63 -4.55 -7.87
N GLY A 54 4.23 -5.12 -6.82
CA GLY A 54 4.39 -6.56 -6.67
C GLY A 54 3.04 -7.30 -6.67
N LYS A 55 2.10 -6.85 -5.83
CA LYS A 55 0.73 -7.40 -5.77
C LYS A 55 0.00 -7.23 -7.11
N LEU A 56 0.12 -6.06 -7.75
CA LEU A 56 -0.53 -5.78 -9.03
C LEU A 56 -0.03 -6.71 -10.14
N LYS A 57 1.29 -6.94 -10.21
CA LYS A 57 1.90 -7.90 -11.14
C LYS A 57 1.45 -9.34 -10.88
N GLU A 58 1.20 -9.69 -9.62
CA GLU A 58 0.68 -11.01 -9.28
C GLU A 58 -0.78 -11.15 -9.71
N TYR A 59 -1.61 -10.14 -9.43
CA TYR A 59 -3.02 -10.13 -9.82
C TYR A 59 -3.20 -10.13 -11.34
N SER A 60 -2.31 -9.47 -12.09
CA SER A 60 -2.37 -9.45 -13.56
C SER A 60 -2.11 -10.80 -14.21
N LYS A 61 -1.58 -11.80 -13.48
CA LYS A 61 -1.42 -13.17 -13.99
C LYS A 61 -2.72 -13.96 -13.97
N SER A 62 -3.73 -13.49 -13.25
CA SER A 62 -5.04 -14.12 -13.20
C SER A 62 -5.91 -13.65 -14.35
N ASP A 63 -6.72 -14.55 -14.90
CA ASP A 63 -7.75 -14.20 -15.89
C ASP A 63 -8.93 -13.42 -15.28
N LYS A 64 -8.96 -13.25 -13.96
CA LYS A 64 -9.99 -12.50 -13.25
C LYS A 64 -9.71 -10.99 -13.30
N PRO A 65 -10.76 -10.16 -13.20
CA PRO A 65 -10.57 -8.73 -12.99
C PRO A 65 -9.71 -8.42 -11.75
N ILE A 66 -8.88 -7.38 -11.83
CA ILE A 66 -7.89 -7.03 -10.78
C ILE A 66 -8.55 -6.86 -9.40
N TRP A 67 -9.75 -6.29 -9.33
CA TRP A 67 -10.46 -6.08 -8.07
C TRP A 67 -10.95 -7.40 -7.42
N GLU A 68 -11.32 -8.40 -8.23
CA GLU A 68 -11.70 -9.73 -7.73
C GLU A 68 -10.47 -10.48 -7.24
N ALA A 69 -9.38 -10.46 -8.00
CA ALA A 69 -8.11 -11.08 -7.59
C ALA A 69 -7.56 -10.45 -6.30
N ALA A 70 -7.66 -9.13 -6.15
CA ALA A 70 -7.29 -8.43 -4.93
C ALA A 70 -8.18 -8.82 -3.74
N ALA A 71 -9.50 -8.91 -3.94
CA ALA A 71 -10.43 -9.33 -2.89
C ALA A 71 -10.20 -10.79 -2.46
N ASP A 72 -9.89 -11.68 -3.39
CA ASP A 72 -9.53 -13.08 -3.11
C ASP A 72 -8.25 -13.15 -2.26
N ALA A 73 -7.23 -12.37 -2.62
CA ALA A 73 -5.97 -12.31 -1.88
C ALA A 73 -6.17 -11.76 -0.45
N GLN A 74 -6.96 -10.70 -0.27
CA GLN A 74 -7.28 -10.16 1.05
C GLN A 74 -8.04 -11.17 1.93
N ARG A 75 -8.96 -11.96 1.35
CA ARG A 75 -9.66 -13.00 2.10
C ARG A 75 -8.70 -14.07 2.60
N LYS A 76 -7.81 -14.55 1.73
CA LYS A 76 -6.76 -15.52 2.10
C LYS A 76 -5.83 -14.98 3.19
N GLU A 77 -5.37 -13.74 3.06
CA GLU A 77 -4.50 -13.09 4.04
C GLU A 77 -5.19 -12.99 5.42
N ARG A 78 -6.47 -12.64 5.44
CA ARG A 78 -7.27 -12.58 6.68
C ARG A 78 -7.45 -13.96 7.32
N GLU A 79 -7.75 -14.98 6.53
CA GLU A 79 -7.88 -16.36 7.01
C GLU A 79 -6.57 -16.90 7.58
N GLU A 80 -5.46 -16.63 6.89
CA GLU A 80 -4.13 -16.99 7.39
C GLU A 80 -3.78 -16.27 8.68
N LEU A 81 -4.10 -14.99 8.79
CA LEU A 81 -3.88 -14.22 10.01
C LEU A 81 -4.63 -14.86 11.17
N ILE A 82 -5.95 -15.08 11.04
CA ILE A 82 -6.78 -15.71 12.07
C ILE A 82 -6.20 -17.06 12.49
N ARG A 83 -5.79 -17.89 11.52
CA ARG A 83 -5.18 -19.19 11.80
C ARG A 83 -3.89 -19.05 12.60
N ARG A 84 -3.00 -18.12 12.23
CA ARG A 84 -1.73 -17.87 12.93
C ARG A 84 -1.98 -17.37 14.35
N THR A 85 -2.87 -16.41 14.54
CA THR A 85 -3.18 -15.88 15.87
C THR A 85 -3.74 -16.98 16.79
N GLY A 86 -4.64 -17.83 16.26
CA GLY A 86 -5.19 -18.95 17.04
C GLY A 86 -4.14 -19.99 17.45
N VAL A 87 -3.16 -20.28 16.58
CA VAL A 87 -2.04 -21.17 16.93
C VAL A 87 -1.15 -20.54 17.99
N GLU A 88 -0.81 -19.26 17.85
CA GLU A 88 0.01 -18.53 18.84
C GLU A 88 -0.68 -18.45 20.21
N GLU A 89 -1.98 -18.23 20.25
CA GLU A 89 -2.74 -18.23 21.51
C GLU A 89 -2.76 -19.60 22.17
N ALA A 90 -2.97 -20.67 21.40
CA ALA A 90 -2.90 -22.04 21.91
C ALA A 90 -1.50 -22.40 22.47
N GLU A 91 -0.42 -21.95 21.81
CA GLU A 91 0.94 -22.12 22.30
C GLU A 91 1.22 -21.32 23.59
N LYS A 92 0.72 -20.08 23.67
CA LYS A 92 0.83 -19.24 24.87
C LYS A 92 0.12 -19.86 26.06
N GLU A 93 -1.09 -20.39 25.87
CA GLU A 93 -1.84 -21.07 26.93
C GLU A 93 -1.14 -22.36 27.38
N ARG A 94 -0.61 -23.17 26.45
CA ARG A 94 0.21 -24.35 26.81
C ARG A 94 1.41 -23.98 27.66
N ARG A 95 2.17 -22.95 27.25
CA ARG A 95 3.31 -22.44 28.02
C ARG A 95 2.91 -21.95 29.41
N ARG A 96 1.74 -21.30 29.52
CA ARG A 96 1.22 -20.82 30.81
C ARG A 96 0.80 -21.96 31.73
N GLU A 97 0.25 -23.03 31.19
CA GLU A 97 -0.10 -24.24 31.94
C GLU A 97 1.14 -24.98 32.45
N GLU A 98 2.19 -25.11 31.64
CA GLU A 98 3.48 -25.68 32.04
C GLU A 98 4.09 -24.92 33.21
N LEU A 99 4.15 -23.58 33.13
CA LEU A 99 4.63 -22.72 34.21
C LEU A 99 3.79 -22.85 35.50
N ARG A 100 2.46 -23.02 35.38
CA ARG A 100 1.59 -23.26 36.54
C ARG A 100 1.85 -24.62 37.18
N ARG A 101 2.10 -25.66 36.40
CA ARG A 101 2.42 -27.01 36.91
C ARG A 101 3.77 -27.02 37.64
N GLU A 102 4.77 -26.33 37.09
CA GLU A 102 6.08 -26.18 37.74
C GLU A 102 6.01 -25.37 39.05
N ALA A 103 5.16 -24.33 39.11
CA ALA A 103 4.99 -23.50 40.29
C ALA A 103 4.22 -24.19 41.44
N VAL A 104 3.35 -25.15 41.14
CA VAL A 104 2.58 -25.92 42.15
C VAL A 104 3.33 -27.19 42.59
N GLY A 105 4.33 -27.65 41.82
CA GLY A 105 5.14 -28.83 42.10
C GLY A 105 6.36 -28.62 43.01
N ARG A 106 6.50 -27.46 43.66
CA ARG A 106 7.54 -27.13 44.65
C ARG A 106 6.90 -26.69 45.95
#